data_AF-R9J684-F1
#
_entry.id   AF-R9J684-F1
#
_cell.length_a   1.000
_cell.length_b   1.000
_cell.length_c   1.000
_cell.angle_alpha   90.00
_cell.angle_beta   90.00
_cell.angle_gamma   90.00
#
_symmetry.space_group_name_H-M   'P 1'
#
loop_
_entity.id
_entity.type
_entity.pdbx_description
1 polymer ?
#
loop_
_entity_poly.entity_id
_entity_poly.type
_entity_poly.pdbx_seq_one_letter_code
_entity_poly.pdbx_strand_id
1 'polypeptide(L)'
;MDFGVTSKLWEYGINNRTSAMTEKNIDGSFAEIAAAKAAGQKNIAGMSFKDMWQTRFPGAYYHTMDAYKIPQGTWERYDFPHEQFFNDNVDESVLDWKPTGAEPKLTDKSVQSRIDTTLGKKAIVVPPALEEKMKNDPALAQKVMAKVERFIVNDEATLPPGRIYSCVVILDENGEIAHAAGSSGGGNIVGPTEAEQRQFEAEQAAKKKRHEKYAKLNEESALKRKMLEQETDRRYFKGSIAKQAAFKAYEKNIMEL
;
A
#
# COMPACT_ATOMS: atom_id res chain seq x y z
N MET A 1 27.14 17.58 -5.58
CA MET A 1 27.69 16.51 -4.72
C MET A 1 26.91 15.26 -5.00
N ASP A 2 27.42 14.47 -5.94
CA ASP A 2 27.38 13.00 -5.95
C ASP A 2 28.01 12.43 -4.67
N PHE A 3 27.84 11.18 -4.24
CA PHE A 3 27.10 10.01 -4.73
C PHE A 3 26.94 9.09 -3.50
N GLY A 4 25.87 8.28 -3.51
CA GLY A 4 26.03 6.85 -3.25
C GLY A 4 25.79 6.34 -1.83
N VAL A 5 24.82 5.42 -1.71
CA VAL A 5 24.96 4.01 -1.29
C VAL A 5 23.55 3.42 -1.44
N THR A 6 23.21 2.86 -2.62
CA THR A 6 23.02 1.42 -2.87
C THR A 6 22.40 0.62 -1.71
N SER A 7 21.23 0.01 -1.93
CA SER A 7 21.12 -1.46 -2.12
C SER A 7 19.70 -1.97 -1.90
N LYS A 8 19.21 -2.77 -2.87
CA LYS A 8 18.40 -3.99 -2.69
C LYS A 8 17.20 -3.93 -1.72
N LEU A 9 15.99 -3.78 -2.27
CA LEU A 9 14.74 -4.21 -1.63
C LEU A 9 14.37 -5.64 -2.08
N TRP A 10 15.29 -6.57 -1.84
CA TRP A 10 15.01 -8.01 -1.78
C TRP A 10 15.67 -8.50 -0.49
N GLU A 11 14.88 -8.60 0.58
CA GLU A 11 15.06 -9.46 1.78
C GLU A 11 14.22 -8.93 2.96
N TYR A 12 13.01 -9.46 3.09
CA TYR A 12 12.40 -9.75 4.39
C TYR A 12 11.72 -11.11 4.18
N GLY A 13 12.14 -12.22 4.77
CA GLY A 13 12.65 -12.39 6.12
C GLY A 13 11.73 -13.42 6.76
N ILE A 14 12.08 -14.69 6.61
CA ILE A 14 11.50 -15.81 7.34
C ILE A 14 11.72 -15.52 8.83
N ASN A 15 10.70 -15.01 9.51
CA ASN A 15 10.69 -14.88 10.96
C ASN A 15 9.53 -15.71 11.50
N ASN A 16 9.92 -16.89 12.00
CA ASN A 16 9.10 -17.77 12.80
C ASN A 16 8.66 -17.01 14.07
N ARG A 17 7.42 -16.51 14.10
CA ARG A 17 6.76 -16.04 15.32
C ARG A 17 5.64 -17.01 15.64
N THR A 18 5.91 -17.92 16.56
CA THR A 18 4.91 -18.63 17.35
C THR A 18 4.06 -17.61 18.10
N SER A 19 2.94 -17.22 17.52
CA SER A 19 1.87 -16.54 18.23
C SER A 19 0.80 -17.59 18.51
N ALA A 20 0.54 -17.83 19.80
CA ALA A 20 -0.53 -18.71 20.26
C ALA A 20 -1.86 -18.27 19.63
N MET A 21 -2.35 -19.05 18.67
CA MET A 21 -3.69 -18.88 18.14
C MET A 21 -4.69 -19.32 19.22
N THR A 22 -5.46 -18.37 19.72
CA THR A 22 -6.72 -18.67 20.40
C THR A 22 -7.63 -19.27 19.34
N GLU A 23 -7.86 -20.58 19.44
CA GLU A 23 -8.77 -21.34 18.60
C GLU A 23 -10.16 -20.70 18.63
N LYS A 24 -10.53 -20.05 17.53
CA LYS A 24 -11.94 -19.88 17.18
C LYS A 24 -12.27 -21.00 16.21
N ASN A 25 -13.03 -21.97 16.72
CA ASN A 25 -13.57 -23.11 15.99
C ASN A 25 -14.23 -22.62 14.69
N ILE A 26 -13.57 -22.88 13.57
CA ILE A 26 -14.20 -22.91 12.25
C ILE A 26 -14.65 -24.37 12.10
N ASP A 27 -15.92 -24.64 12.38
CA ASP A 27 -16.59 -25.94 12.20
C ASP A 27 -16.73 -26.28 10.70
N GLY A 28 -15.60 -26.44 10.01
CA GLY A 28 -15.52 -27.11 8.72
C GLY A 28 -14.77 -28.41 8.94
N SER A 29 -15.47 -29.55 8.92
CA SER A 29 -14.83 -30.86 9.01
C SER A 29 -13.76 -30.98 7.92
N PHE A 30 -12.61 -31.59 8.22
CA PHE A 30 -11.53 -31.81 7.24
C PHE A 30 -12.05 -32.51 5.96
N ALA A 31 -13.12 -33.30 6.10
CA ALA A 31 -13.84 -33.94 5.00
C ALA A 31 -14.56 -32.94 4.08
N GLU A 32 -15.04 -31.82 4.59
CA GLU A 32 -15.77 -30.79 3.84
C GLU A 32 -14.82 -29.88 3.05
N ILE A 33 -13.66 -29.55 3.63
CA ILE A 33 -12.57 -28.85 2.93
C ILE A 33 -11.94 -29.77 1.86
N ALA A 34 -11.77 -31.06 2.16
CA ALA A 34 -11.35 -32.06 1.18
C ALA A 34 -12.41 -32.29 0.09
N ALA A 35 -13.70 -32.28 0.44
CA ALA A 35 -14.80 -32.42 -0.52
C ALA A 35 -14.96 -31.17 -1.41
N ALA A 36 -14.74 -29.96 -0.91
CA ALA A 36 -14.71 -28.75 -1.73
C ALA A 36 -13.51 -28.76 -2.70
N LYS A 37 -12.35 -29.26 -2.23
CA LYS A 37 -11.16 -29.50 -3.08
C LYS A 37 -11.39 -30.59 -4.13
N ALA A 38 -12.17 -31.63 -3.80
CA ALA A 38 -12.54 -32.70 -4.72
C ALA A 38 -13.69 -32.31 -5.67
N ALA A 39 -14.64 -31.46 -5.25
CA ALA A 39 -15.74 -30.97 -6.09
C ALA A 39 -15.26 -29.98 -7.16
N GLY A 40 -14.11 -29.32 -6.93
CA GLY A 40 -13.38 -28.57 -7.95
C GLY A 40 -12.62 -29.44 -8.96
N GLN A 41 -12.43 -30.74 -8.69
CA GLN A 41 -11.88 -31.71 -9.65
C GLN A 41 -12.99 -32.21 -10.58
N LYS A 42 -13.63 -31.31 -11.34
CA LYS A 42 -14.29 -31.74 -12.57
C LYS A 42 -13.22 -32.32 -13.49
N ASN A 43 -13.35 -33.59 -13.88
CA ASN A 43 -12.51 -34.33 -14.83
C ASN A 43 -11.40 -33.52 -15.52
N ILE A 44 -10.29 -33.31 -14.80
CA ILE A 44 -9.07 -32.66 -15.36
C ILE A 44 -8.35 -33.64 -16.32
N ALA A 45 -8.71 -34.93 -16.26
CA ALA A 45 -8.21 -35.95 -17.17
C ALA A 45 -8.62 -35.64 -18.61
N GLY A 46 -7.66 -35.12 -19.40
CA GLY A 46 -7.83 -34.82 -20.82
C GLY A 46 -7.97 -33.32 -21.15
N MET A 47 -7.98 -32.42 -20.17
CA MET A 47 -7.96 -30.97 -20.44
C MET A 47 -6.56 -30.51 -20.83
N SER A 48 -6.46 -29.61 -21.81
CA SER A 48 -5.19 -28.96 -22.12
C SER A 48 -4.80 -27.99 -21.00
N PHE A 49 -3.52 -27.64 -20.91
CA PHE A 49 -3.05 -26.65 -19.94
C PHE A 49 -3.73 -25.28 -20.14
N LYS A 50 -3.99 -24.89 -21.39
CA LYS A 50 -4.78 -23.70 -21.73
C LYS A 50 -6.20 -23.77 -21.15
N ASP A 51 -6.88 -24.90 -21.29
CA ASP A 51 -8.25 -25.07 -20.76
C ASP A 51 -8.27 -25.00 -19.23
N MET A 52 -7.26 -25.58 -18.57
CA MET A 52 -7.08 -25.47 -17.13
C MET A 52 -6.92 -24.02 -16.69
N TRP A 53 -6.05 -23.27 -17.37
CA TRP A 53 -5.80 -21.85 -17.12
C TRP A 53 -7.07 -21.01 -17.26
N GLN A 54 -7.78 -21.14 -18.38
CA GLN A 54 -8.97 -20.35 -18.68
C GLN A 54 -10.19 -20.75 -17.84
N THR A 55 -10.27 -22.01 -17.39
CA THR A 55 -11.28 -22.44 -16.41
C THR A 55 -11.01 -21.83 -15.03
N ARG A 56 -9.74 -21.77 -14.61
CA ARG A 56 -9.36 -21.19 -13.32
C ARG A 56 -9.47 -19.67 -13.31
N PHE A 57 -9.09 -19.04 -14.41
CA PHE A 57 -9.11 -17.59 -14.58
C PHE A 57 -9.93 -17.24 -15.84
N PRO A 58 -11.27 -17.15 -15.72
CA PRO A 58 -12.13 -16.80 -16.85
C PRO A 58 -11.73 -15.47 -17.48
N GLY A 59 -11.59 -15.44 -18.80
CA GLY A 59 -11.15 -14.25 -19.55
C GLY A 59 -9.64 -13.98 -19.48
N ALA A 60 -8.84 -14.88 -18.90
CA ALA A 60 -7.39 -14.75 -18.91
C ALA A 60 -6.78 -15.10 -20.28
N TYR A 61 -5.72 -14.37 -20.61
CA TYR A 61 -4.98 -14.50 -21.85
C TYR A 61 -3.97 -15.66 -21.75
N TYR A 62 -3.77 -16.34 -22.87
CA TYR A 62 -2.86 -17.49 -22.97
C TYR A 62 -2.09 -17.36 -24.27
N HIS A 63 -0.76 -17.37 -24.17
CA HIS A 63 0.14 -17.20 -25.31
C HIS A 63 1.18 -18.30 -25.35
N THR A 64 1.54 -18.73 -26.56
CA THR A 64 2.62 -19.71 -26.77
C THR A 64 3.81 -19.03 -27.46
N MET A 65 4.89 -18.76 -26.72
CA MET A 65 6.14 -18.16 -27.24
C MET A 65 7.29 -18.26 -26.24
N ASP A 66 8.52 -18.08 -26.72
CA ASP A 66 9.74 -18.16 -25.89
C ASP A 66 10.06 -16.86 -25.12
N ALA A 67 9.04 -16.24 -24.52
CA ALA A 67 9.21 -14.98 -23.77
C ALA A 67 10.15 -15.11 -22.55
N TYR A 68 10.43 -16.33 -22.09
CA TYR A 68 11.41 -16.58 -21.03
C TYR A 68 12.83 -16.16 -21.42
N LYS A 69 13.13 -16.05 -22.72
CA LYS A 69 14.42 -15.61 -23.25
C LYS A 69 14.64 -14.10 -23.12
N ILE A 70 13.60 -13.32 -22.80
CA ILE A 70 13.75 -11.89 -22.54
C ILE A 70 14.68 -11.70 -21.34
N PRO A 71 15.73 -10.86 -21.44
CA PRO A 71 16.61 -10.59 -20.31
C PRO A 71 15.84 -9.95 -19.15
N GLN A 72 16.09 -10.41 -17.92
CA GLN A 72 15.40 -9.91 -16.71
C GLN A 72 15.45 -8.37 -16.60
N GLY A 73 16.61 -7.76 -16.83
CA GLY A 73 16.74 -6.29 -16.78
C GLY A 73 16.01 -5.53 -17.90
N THR A 74 15.57 -6.21 -18.97
CA THR A 74 14.68 -5.64 -19.99
C THR A 74 13.23 -5.79 -19.56
N TRP A 75 12.86 -6.97 -19.06
CA TRP A 75 11.53 -7.28 -18.55
C TRP A 75 11.10 -6.36 -17.41
N GLU A 76 11.98 -6.10 -16.43
CA GLU A 76 11.65 -5.35 -15.22
C GLU A 76 11.41 -3.84 -15.45
N ARG A 77 11.70 -3.34 -16.66
CA ARG A 77 11.56 -1.91 -16.94
C ARG A 77 10.10 -1.48 -17.05
N TYR A 78 9.79 -0.30 -16.52
CA TYR A 78 8.43 0.26 -16.59
C TYR A 78 7.96 0.64 -18.01
N ASP A 79 8.88 0.84 -18.97
CA ASP A 79 8.56 1.06 -20.39
C ASP A 79 8.47 -0.23 -21.21
N PHE A 80 8.80 -1.39 -20.64
CA PHE A 80 8.60 -2.67 -21.33
C PHE A 80 7.08 -2.93 -21.52
N PRO A 81 6.61 -3.30 -22.73
CA PRO A 81 5.20 -3.31 -23.12
C PRO A 81 4.41 -4.51 -22.58
N HIS A 82 4.38 -4.70 -21.25
CA HIS A 82 3.64 -5.76 -20.57
C HIS A 82 2.17 -5.85 -20.97
N GLU A 83 1.54 -4.73 -21.31
CA GLU A 83 0.15 -4.63 -21.75
C GLU A 83 -0.15 -5.46 -22.99
N GLN A 84 0.86 -5.73 -23.83
CA GLN A 84 0.66 -6.50 -25.05
C GLN A 84 0.21 -7.93 -24.77
N PHE A 85 0.65 -8.52 -23.65
CA PHE A 85 0.26 -9.87 -23.24
C PHE A 85 -1.22 -9.98 -22.82
N PHE A 86 -1.91 -8.85 -22.64
CA PHE A 86 -3.35 -8.81 -22.35
C PHE A 86 -4.20 -8.50 -23.59
N ASN A 87 -3.71 -8.83 -24.77
CA ASN A 87 -4.45 -8.83 -26.03
C ASN A 87 -4.54 -10.26 -26.55
N ASP A 88 -5.52 -10.52 -27.44
CA ASP A 88 -5.72 -11.84 -28.04
C ASP A 88 -4.51 -12.28 -28.91
N ASN A 89 -3.83 -11.31 -29.52
CA ASN A 89 -2.61 -11.53 -30.29
C ASN A 89 -1.50 -10.64 -29.73
N VAL A 90 -0.34 -11.25 -29.51
CA VAL A 90 0.89 -10.55 -29.10
C VAL A 90 1.78 -10.40 -30.32
N ASP A 91 2.33 -9.21 -30.51
CA ASP A 91 3.32 -8.97 -31.55
C ASP A 91 4.65 -9.60 -31.12
N GLU A 92 5.19 -10.53 -31.92
CA GLU A 92 6.45 -11.22 -31.62
C GLU A 92 7.65 -10.28 -31.49
N SER A 93 7.56 -9.06 -32.03
CA SER A 93 8.59 -8.02 -31.83
C SER A 93 8.79 -7.66 -30.35
N VAL A 94 7.87 -8.02 -29.45
CA VAL A 94 8.04 -7.88 -27.99
C VAL A 94 9.22 -8.68 -27.46
N LEU A 95 9.57 -9.80 -28.11
CA LEU A 95 10.67 -10.68 -27.70
C LEU A 95 12.04 -10.03 -27.93
N ASP A 96 12.14 -9.21 -28.98
CA ASP A 96 13.35 -8.48 -29.37
C ASP A 96 13.30 -6.99 -28.97
N TRP A 97 12.34 -6.62 -28.11
CA TRP A 97 12.15 -5.24 -27.69
C TRP A 97 13.41 -4.69 -27.02
N LYS A 98 13.74 -3.44 -27.35
CA LYS A 98 14.89 -2.73 -26.78
C LYS A 98 14.46 -1.38 -26.21
N PRO A 99 15.03 -0.97 -25.07
CA PRO A 99 14.76 0.34 -24.51
C PRO A 99 15.28 1.43 -25.45
N THR A 100 14.46 2.43 -25.70
CA THR A 100 14.79 3.58 -26.56
C THR A 100 15.39 4.75 -25.78
N GLY A 101 15.31 4.72 -24.44
CA GLY A 101 15.80 5.80 -23.59
C GLY A 101 15.95 5.42 -22.12
N ALA A 102 16.07 6.45 -21.28
CA ALA A 102 16.11 6.30 -19.83
C ALA A 102 14.82 5.64 -19.33
N GLU A 103 14.95 4.78 -18.33
CA GLU A 103 13.78 4.12 -17.73
C GLU A 103 12.85 5.16 -17.09
N PRO A 104 11.54 5.15 -17.43
CA PRO A 104 10.60 6.07 -16.81
C PRO A 104 10.39 5.69 -15.35
N LYS A 105 9.87 6.64 -14.56
CA LYS A 105 9.51 6.36 -13.17
C LYS A 105 8.18 5.62 -13.12
N LEU A 106 7.95 4.80 -12.09
CA LEU A 106 6.65 4.18 -11.87
C LEU A 106 5.51 5.22 -11.79
N THR A 107 5.78 6.40 -11.24
CA THR A 107 4.81 7.50 -11.10
C THR A 107 4.57 8.29 -12.38
N ASP A 108 5.23 7.95 -13.49
CA ASP A 108 5.01 8.63 -14.77
C ASP A 108 3.60 8.36 -15.28
N LYS A 109 2.97 9.39 -15.88
CA LYS A 109 1.56 9.29 -16.29
C LYS A 109 1.33 8.21 -17.35
N SER A 110 2.27 8.05 -18.28
CA SER A 110 2.20 7.02 -19.32
C SER A 110 2.29 5.61 -18.73
N VAL A 111 3.13 5.41 -17.71
CA VAL A 111 3.28 4.13 -17.00
C VAL A 111 2.01 3.81 -16.22
N GLN A 112 1.51 4.76 -15.43
CA GLN A 112 0.27 4.60 -14.67
C GLN A 112 -0.92 4.32 -15.59
N SER A 113 -1.06 5.06 -16.70
CA SER A 113 -2.12 4.84 -17.67
C SER A 113 -2.08 3.42 -18.29
N ARG A 114 -0.89 2.88 -18.57
CA ARG A 114 -0.75 1.51 -19.07
C ARG A 114 -1.17 0.49 -18.01
N ILE A 115 -0.73 0.65 -16.77
CA ILE A 115 -1.15 -0.19 -15.65
C ILE A 115 -2.68 -0.19 -15.52
N ASP A 116 -3.31 0.99 -15.52
CA ASP A 116 -4.76 1.15 -15.38
C ASP A 116 -5.56 0.39 -16.47
N THR A 117 -5.05 0.34 -17.71
CA THR A 117 -5.71 -0.38 -18.82
C THR A 117 -5.67 -1.91 -18.68
N THR A 118 -4.81 -2.42 -17.81
CA THR A 118 -4.60 -3.86 -17.58
C THR A 118 -5.26 -4.37 -16.31
N LEU A 119 -5.92 -3.48 -15.54
CA LEU A 119 -6.51 -3.82 -14.26
C LEU A 119 -7.46 -5.03 -14.32
N GLY A 120 -7.19 -6.03 -13.49
CA GLY A 120 -7.97 -7.26 -13.35
C GLY A 120 -7.63 -8.34 -14.38
N LYS A 121 -6.79 -8.02 -15.38
CA LYS A 121 -6.42 -8.97 -16.42
C LYS A 121 -5.29 -9.88 -15.95
N LYS A 122 -5.36 -11.15 -16.37
CA LYS A 122 -4.33 -12.15 -16.09
C LYS A 122 -3.88 -12.75 -17.42
N ALA A 123 -2.57 -12.94 -17.56
CA ALA A 123 -1.98 -13.54 -18.75
C ALA A 123 -0.92 -14.56 -18.36
N ILE A 124 -0.84 -15.65 -19.13
CA ILE A 124 0.25 -16.62 -19.03
C ILE A 124 0.89 -16.82 -20.40
N VAL A 125 2.22 -16.94 -20.39
CA VAL A 125 3.02 -17.25 -21.58
C VAL A 125 3.75 -18.56 -21.35
N VAL A 126 3.53 -19.52 -22.25
CA VAL A 126 4.05 -20.87 -22.19
C VAL A 126 4.98 -21.11 -23.39
N PRO A 127 6.22 -21.59 -23.19
CA PRO A 127 7.08 -21.95 -24.31
C PRO A 127 6.49 -23.14 -25.09
N PRO A 128 6.57 -23.17 -26.44
CA PRO A 128 6.08 -24.30 -27.23
C PRO A 128 6.63 -25.65 -26.75
N ALA A 129 7.90 -25.68 -26.35
CA ALA A 129 8.55 -26.88 -25.81
C ALA A 129 7.91 -27.38 -24.50
N LEU A 130 7.48 -26.47 -23.62
CA LEU A 130 6.77 -26.85 -22.39
C LEU A 130 5.34 -27.28 -22.69
N GLU A 131 4.66 -26.60 -23.62
CA GLU A 131 3.30 -26.94 -24.03
C GLU A 131 3.20 -28.39 -24.55
N GLU A 132 4.13 -28.80 -25.41
CA GLU A 132 4.21 -30.18 -25.89
C GLU A 132 4.56 -31.17 -24.78
N LYS A 133 5.43 -30.82 -23.82
CA LYS A 133 5.71 -31.68 -22.65
C LYS A 133 4.45 -31.92 -21.82
N MET A 134 3.70 -30.85 -21.52
CA MET A 134 2.48 -30.91 -20.71
C MET A 134 1.33 -31.65 -21.42
N LYS A 135 1.27 -31.59 -22.75
CA LYS A 135 0.32 -32.38 -23.54
C LYS A 135 0.54 -33.89 -23.40
N ASN A 136 1.80 -34.31 -23.31
CA ASN A 136 2.18 -35.71 -23.13
C ASN A 136 2.22 -36.16 -21.66
N ASP A 137 2.34 -35.21 -20.72
CA ASP A 137 2.34 -35.44 -19.28
C ASP A 137 1.31 -34.55 -18.56
N PRO A 138 0.05 -35.02 -18.42
CA PRO A 138 -0.99 -34.29 -17.69
C PRO A 138 -0.65 -34.03 -16.21
N ALA A 139 0.19 -34.86 -15.59
CA ALA A 139 0.60 -34.65 -14.20
C ALA A 139 1.56 -33.45 -14.09
N LEU A 140 2.45 -33.28 -15.07
CA LEU A 140 3.27 -32.06 -15.19
C LEU A 140 2.39 -30.82 -15.37
N ALA A 141 1.40 -30.86 -16.25
CA ALA A 141 0.47 -29.74 -16.47
C ALA A 141 -0.23 -29.31 -15.17
N GLN A 142 -0.73 -30.27 -14.39
CA GLN A 142 -1.34 -30.02 -13.08
C GLN A 142 -0.36 -29.41 -12.09
N LYS A 143 0.89 -29.92 -12.04
CA LYS A 143 1.93 -29.41 -11.15
C LYS A 143 2.29 -27.96 -11.47
N VAL A 144 2.44 -27.64 -12.76
CA VAL A 144 2.73 -26.27 -13.23
C VAL A 144 1.56 -25.34 -12.90
N MET A 145 0.32 -25.76 -13.18
CA MET A 145 -0.87 -24.97 -12.88
C MET A 145 -0.98 -24.63 -11.39
N ALA A 146 -0.79 -25.63 -10.52
CA ALA A 146 -0.82 -25.43 -9.06
C ALA A 146 0.32 -24.56 -8.53
N LYS A 147 1.44 -24.46 -9.28
CA LYS A 147 2.54 -23.54 -8.95
C LYS A 147 2.18 -22.11 -9.32
N VAL A 148 1.70 -21.89 -10.54
CA VAL A 148 1.27 -20.57 -11.03
C VAL A 148 0.13 -20.02 -10.18
N GLU A 149 -0.87 -20.85 -9.86
CA GLU A 149 -1.98 -20.45 -9.00
C GLU A 149 -1.50 -20.01 -7.62
N ARG A 150 -0.59 -20.76 -6.99
CA ARG A 150 -0.01 -20.37 -5.70
C ARG A 150 0.76 -19.06 -5.80
N PHE A 151 1.53 -18.87 -6.86
CA PHE A 151 2.26 -17.62 -7.08
C PHE A 151 1.29 -16.43 -7.14
N ILE A 152 0.25 -16.52 -7.97
CA ILE A 152 -0.76 -15.46 -8.13
C ILE A 152 -1.49 -15.16 -6.81
N VAL A 153 -1.95 -16.20 -6.10
CA VAL A 153 -2.66 -16.02 -4.82
C VAL A 153 -1.76 -15.38 -3.76
N ASN A 154 -0.49 -15.80 -3.70
CA ASN A 154 0.46 -15.23 -2.74
C ASN A 154 0.80 -13.78 -3.07
N ASP A 155 1.00 -13.45 -4.35
CA ASP A 155 1.30 -12.08 -4.79
C ASP A 155 0.11 -11.16 -4.54
N GLU A 156 -1.11 -11.60 -4.90
CA GLU A 156 -2.35 -10.86 -4.63
C GLU A 156 -2.59 -10.64 -3.13
N ALA A 157 -2.25 -11.61 -2.29
CA ALA A 157 -2.37 -11.48 -0.83
C ALA A 157 -1.41 -10.45 -0.20
N THR A 158 -0.36 -10.02 -0.92
CA THR A 158 0.51 -8.93 -0.45
C THR A 158 -0.13 -7.55 -0.61
N LEU A 159 -1.21 -7.45 -1.39
CA LEU A 159 -1.85 -6.20 -1.71
C LEU A 159 -2.81 -5.73 -0.62
N PRO A 160 -3.00 -4.41 -0.47
CA PRO A 160 -4.06 -3.87 0.36
C PRO A 160 -5.44 -4.41 -0.03
N PRO A 161 -6.35 -4.66 0.93
CA PRO A 161 -7.70 -5.12 0.64
C PRO A 161 -8.43 -4.21 -0.35
N GLY A 162 -9.18 -4.83 -1.27
CA GLY A 162 -10.02 -4.11 -2.23
C GLY A 162 -9.30 -3.65 -3.51
N ARG A 163 -7.97 -3.84 -3.63
CA ARG A 163 -7.22 -3.57 -4.87
C ARG A 163 -7.60 -4.55 -5.99
N ILE A 164 -7.60 -4.07 -7.22
CA ILE A 164 -7.78 -4.92 -8.41
C ILE A 164 -6.41 -5.37 -8.88
N TYR A 165 -6.19 -6.69 -8.93
CA TYR A 165 -4.90 -7.29 -9.26
C TYR A 165 -4.83 -7.82 -10.69
N SER A 166 -3.69 -7.55 -11.34
CA SER A 166 -3.37 -7.95 -12.71
C SER A 166 -1.97 -8.54 -12.76
N CYS A 167 -1.77 -9.57 -13.57
CA CYS A 167 -0.45 -10.20 -13.68
C CYS A 167 -0.19 -10.81 -15.04
N VAL A 168 1.09 -10.78 -15.44
CA VAL A 168 1.63 -11.60 -16.52
C VAL A 168 2.61 -12.59 -15.90
N VAL A 169 2.46 -13.87 -16.22
CA VAL A 169 3.36 -14.94 -15.78
C VAL A 169 4.00 -15.59 -17.02
N ILE A 170 5.32 -15.66 -17.05
CA ILE A 170 6.10 -16.32 -18.12
C ILE A 170 6.74 -17.57 -17.54
N LEU A 171 6.54 -18.69 -18.23
CA LEU A 171 7.16 -19.96 -17.87
C LEU A 171 8.41 -20.24 -18.70
N ASP A 172 9.36 -20.97 -18.14
CA ASP A 172 10.48 -21.58 -18.87
C ASP A 172 10.12 -22.96 -19.43
N GLU A 173 11.07 -23.62 -20.11
CA GLU A 173 10.86 -24.95 -20.68
C GLU A 173 10.66 -26.08 -19.65
N ASN A 174 10.91 -25.81 -18.37
CA ASN A 174 10.78 -26.75 -17.25
C ASN A 174 9.47 -26.55 -16.48
N GLY A 175 8.70 -25.50 -16.79
CA GLY A 175 7.52 -25.12 -16.03
C GLY A 175 7.84 -24.40 -14.72
N GLU A 176 9.02 -23.79 -14.65
CA GLU A 176 9.37 -22.78 -13.65
C GLU A 176 8.93 -21.39 -14.12
N ILE A 177 8.65 -20.50 -13.17
CA ILE A 177 8.29 -19.11 -13.48
C ILE A 177 9.60 -18.37 -13.78
N ALA A 178 9.83 -18.06 -15.05
CA ALA A 178 11.02 -17.34 -15.50
C ALA A 178 10.90 -15.86 -15.19
N HIS A 179 9.75 -15.28 -15.53
CA HIS A 179 9.44 -13.87 -15.30
C HIS A 179 8.00 -13.72 -14.83
N ALA A 180 7.76 -12.73 -13.99
CA ALA A 180 6.41 -12.31 -13.63
C ALA A 180 6.35 -10.80 -13.45
N ALA A 181 5.22 -10.21 -13.81
CA ALA A 181 4.95 -8.80 -13.58
C ALA A 181 3.54 -8.67 -12.98
N GLY A 182 3.48 -8.27 -11.71
CA GLY A 182 2.24 -7.97 -11.01
C GLY A 182 1.99 -6.47 -10.97
N SER A 183 0.75 -6.05 -11.19
CA SER A 183 0.33 -4.67 -10.99
C SER A 183 -1.01 -4.63 -10.29
N SER A 184 -1.22 -3.56 -9.52
CA SER A 184 -2.49 -3.33 -8.84
C SER A 184 -2.88 -1.86 -8.91
N GLY A 185 -4.19 -1.64 -8.93
CA GLY A 185 -4.75 -0.31 -9.07
C GLY A 185 -6.25 -0.35 -8.83
N GLY A 186 -6.86 0.84 -8.84
CA GLY A 186 -8.26 0.99 -8.50
C GLY A 186 -8.62 0.36 -7.15
N GLY A 187 -9.86 -0.13 -7.07
CA GLY A 187 -10.43 -0.65 -5.85
C GLY A 187 -11.19 0.39 -5.05
N ASN A 188 -12.14 -0.08 -4.22
CA ASN A 188 -12.67 0.77 -3.18
C ASN A 188 -11.51 1.06 -2.23
N ILE A 189 -11.02 2.30 -2.25
CA ILE A 189 -10.23 2.82 -1.15
C ILE A 189 -11.16 2.66 0.06
N VAL A 190 -10.90 1.66 0.90
CA VAL A 190 -11.58 1.54 2.19
C VAL A 190 -11.01 2.67 3.02
N GLY A 191 -11.59 3.87 2.82
CA GLY A 191 -11.44 4.96 3.76
C GLY A 191 -11.99 4.52 5.11
N PRO A 192 -11.65 5.25 6.19
CA PRO A 192 -12.20 4.96 7.50
C PRO A 192 -13.72 4.81 7.40
N THR A 193 -14.23 3.76 8.01
CA THR A 193 -15.66 3.41 8.07
C THR A 193 -16.44 4.63 8.56
N GLU A 194 -17.72 4.77 8.22
CA GLU A 194 -18.55 5.89 8.70
C GLU A 194 -18.49 6.05 10.23
N ALA A 195 -18.36 4.94 10.97
CA ALA A 195 -18.15 4.95 12.42
C ALA A 195 -16.79 5.57 12.83
N GLU A 196 -15.72 5.25 12.10
CA GLU A 196 -14.37 5.78 12.35
C GLU A 196 -14.27 7.26 11.97
N GLN A 197 -14.96 7.69 10.90
CA GLN A 197 -15.09 9.09 10.53
C GLN A 197 -15.84 9.89 11.60
N ARG A 198 -16.98 9.36 12.10
CA ARG A 198 -17.72 10.01 13.20
C ARG A 198 -16.90 10.10 14.48
N GLN A 199 -16.07 9.10 14.80
CA GLN A 199 -15.16 9.17 15.93
C GLN A 199 -14.08 10.24 15.74
N PHE A 200 -13.48 10.31 14.56
CA PHE A 200 -12.47 11.32 14.22
C PHE A 200 -13.05 12.74 14.27
N GLU A 201 -14.24 12.95 13.72
CA GLU A 201 -14.96 14.24 13.79
C GLU A 201 -15.30 14.62 15.23
N ALA A 202 -15.80 13.67 16.02
CA ALA A 202 -16.11 13.89 17.44
C ALA A 202 -14.86 14.24 18.25
N GLU A 203 -13.74 13.56 17.99
CA GLU A 203 -12.46 13.84 18.65
C GLU A 203 -11.93 15.23 18.29
N GLN A 204 -11.99 15.61 17.01
CA GLN A 204 -11.58 16.94 16.54
C GLN A 204 -12.49 18.04 17.11
N ALA A 205 -13.80 17.81 17.18
CA ALA A 205 -14.73 18.74 17.80
C ALA A 205 -14.45 18.89 19.31
N ALA A 206 -14.15 17.80 20.02
CA ALA A 206 -13.77 17.84 21.43
C ALA A 206 -12.44 18.56 21.64
N LYS A 207 -11.46 18.34 20.77
CA LYS A 207 -10.16 19.03 20.79
C LYS A 207 -10.33 20.52 20.56
N LYS A 208 -11.15 20.93 19.59
CA LYS A 208 -11.49 22.34 19.35
C LYS A 208 -12.14 23.00 20.56
N LYS A 209 -13.14 22.35 21.17
CA LYS A 209 -13.78 22.85 22.41
C LYS A 209 -12.79 23.00 23.57
N ARG A 210 -11.85 22.06 23.73
CA ARG A 210 -10.78 22.18 24.73
C ARG A 210 -9.91 23.42 24.47
N HIS A 211 -9.45 23.60 23.24
CA HIS A 211 -8.64 24.77 22.87
C HIS A 211 -9.37 26.10 23.12
N GLU A 212 -10.65 26.21 22.75
CA GLU A 212 -11.47 27.41 23.02
C GLU A 212 -11.61 27.69 24.51
N LYS A 213 -11.83 26.65 25.33
CA LYS A 213 -11.93 26.79 26.79
C LYS A 213 -10.60 27.26 27.39
N TYR A 214 -9.48 26.67 26.95
CA TYR A 214 -8.15 27.08 27.40
C TYR A 214 -7.82 28.51 26.97
N ALA A 215 -8.20 28.91 25.76
CA ALA A 215 -8.02 30.29 25.28
C ALA A 215 -8.77 31.29 26.17
N LYS A 216 -10.05 31.04 26.48
CA LYS A 216 -10.85 31.88 27.38
C LYS A 216 -10.25 31.98 28.79
N LEU A 217 -9.84 30.86 29.37
CA LEU A 217 -9.18 30.85 30.68
C LEU A 217 -7.88 31.64 30.68
N ASN A 218 -7.12 31.56 29.60
CA ASN A 218 -5.87 32.31 29.45
C ASN A 218 -6.15 33.81 29.34
N GLU A 219 -7.13 34.23 28.54
CA GLU A 219 -7.57 35.63 28.44
C GLU A 219 -8.06 36.19 29.78
N GLU A 220 -8.93 35.46 30.49
CA GLU A 220 -9.39 35.84 31.83
C GLU A 220 -8.22 35.99 32.82
N SER A 221 -7.26 35.07 32.77
CA SER A 221 -6.08 35.11 33.64
C SER A 221 -5.18 36.32 33.32
N ALA A 222 -5.02 36.66 32.04
CA ALA A 222 -4.26 37.82 31.59
C ALA A 222 -4.93 39.13 32.04
N LEU A 223 -6.26 39.22 31.94
CA LEU A 223 -7.03 40.36 32.44
C LEU A 223 -6.88 40.52 33.96
N LYS A 224 -6.99 39.44 34.73
CA LYS A 224 -6.80 39.48 36.19
C LYS A 224 -5.41 39.96 36.58
N ARG A 225 -4.36 39.48 35.88
CA ARG A 225 -2.98 39.94 36.09
C ARG A 225 -2.83 41.43 35.82
N LYS A 226 -3.39 41.93 34.71
CA LYS A 226 -3.37 43.35 34.36
C LYS A 226 -4.09 44.23 35.38
N MET A 227 -5.25 43.77 35.88
CA MET A 227 -5.99 44.47 36.93
C MET A 227 -5.20 44.54 38.25
N LEU A 228 -4.56 43.43 38.63
CA LEU A 228 -3.75 43.39 39.84
C LEU A 228 -2.53 44.32 39.72
N GLU A 229 -1.86 44.32 38.58
CA GLU A 229 -0.73 45.21 38.27
C GLU A 229 -1.13 46.69 38.38
N GLN A 230 -2.25 47.08 37.76
CA GLN A 230 -2.79 48.43 37.88
C GLN A 230 -3.14 48.80 39.32
N GLU A 231 -3.68 47.87 40.11
CA GLU A 231 -3.99 48.14 41.50
C GLU A 231 -2.72 48.29 42.35
N THR A 232 -1.71 47.46 42.12
CA THR A 232 -0.41 47.57 42.80
C THR A 232 0.28 48.89 42.47
N ASP A 233 0.28 49.30 41.20
CA ASP A 233 0.85 50.57 40.77
C ASP A 233 0.12 51.76 41.39
N ARG A 234 -1.22 51.69 41.45
CA ARG A 234 -2.04 52.72 42.11
C ARG A 234 -1.71 52.82 43.60
N ARG A 235 -1.54 51.69 44.30
CA ARG A 235 -1.16 51.66 45.72
C ARG A 235 0.25 52.23 45.92
N TYR A 236 1.21 51.85 45.07
CA TYR A 236 2.57 52.37 45.11
C TYR A 236 2.60 53.88 44.92
N PHE A 237 1.90 54.40 43.90
CA PHE A 237 1.85 55.84 43.62
C PHE A 237 1.21 56.62 44.77
N LYS A 238 0.08 56.16 45.32
CA LYS A 238 -0.54 56.78 46.51
C LYS A 238 0.40 56.79 47.71
N GLY A 239 1.11 55.69 47.95
CA GLY A 239 2.10 55.61 49.03
C GLY A 239 3.28 56.55 48.80
N SER A 240 3.75 56.71 47.56
CA SER A 240 4.81 57.64 47.18
C SER A 240 4.41 59.09 47.46
N ILE A 241 3.21 59.51 47.03
CA ILE A 241 2.69 60.86 47.32
C ILE A 241 2.59 61.09 48.84
N ALA A 242 2.08 60.13 49.60
CA ALA A 242 1.97 60.26 51.06
C ALA A 242 3.35 60.41 51.72
N LYS A 243 4.36 59.65 51.29
CA LYS A 243 5.74 59.78 51.77
C LYS A 243 6.34 61.14 51.42
N GLN A 244 6.12 61.62 50.19
CA GLN A 244 6.61 62.93 49.76
C GLN A 244 5.97 64.07 50.54
N ALA A 245 4.68 63.98 50.84
CA ALA A 245 3.97 64.95 51.68
C ALA A 245 4.51 64.94 53.12
N ALA A 246 4.74 63.76 53.71
CA ALA A 246 5.34 63.64 55.03
C ALA A 246 6.76 64.20 55.09
N PHE A 247 7.57 63.94 54.05
CA PHE A 247 8.94 64.47 53.95
C PHE A 247 8.95 66.01 53.87
N LYS A 248 8.10 66.60 53.03
CA LYS A 248 7.96 68.07 52.95
C LYS A 248 7.50 68.70 54.27
N ALA A 249 6.58 68.05 54.99
CA ALA A 249 6.14 68.52 56.31
C ALA A 249 7.28 68.46 57.34
N TYR A 250 8.10 67.42 57.29
CA TYR A 250 9.28 67.28 58.15
C TYR A 250 10.36 68.34 57.83
N GLU A 251 10.69 68.57 56.56
CA GLU A 251 11.62 69.64 56.14
C GLU A 251 11.15 71.02 56.60
N LYS A 252 9.84 71.30 56.46
CA LYS A 252 9.27 72.57 56.91
C LYS A 252 9.44 72.78 58.42
N ASN A 253 9.19 71.74 59.22
CA ASN A 253 9.37 71.81 60.68
C ASN A 253 10.84 72.00 61.11
N ILE A 254 11.81 71.52 60.31
CA ILE A 254 13.24 71.75 60.57
C ILE A 254 13.65 73.19 60.24
N MET A 255 13.08 73.79 59.19
CA MET A 255 13.40 75.15 58.74
C MET A 255 12.74 76.26 59.58
N GLU A 256 11.78 75.91 60.45
CA GLU A 256 11.07 76.82 61.36
C GLU A 256 11.62 76.80 62.80
N LEU A 257 12.69 76.04 63.06
CA LEU A 257 13.50 76.04 64.31
C LEU A 257 14.71 76.98 64.18
#